data_AF-A0A550CXF6-F1
#
_entry.id   AF-A0A550CXF6-F1
#
_cell.length_a   1.000
_cell.length_b   1.000
_cell.length_c   1.000
_cell.angle_alpha   90.00
_cell.angle_beta   90.00
_cell.angle_gamma   90.00
#
_symmetry.space_group_name_H-M   'P 1'
#
loop_
_entity.id
_entity.type
_entity.pdbx_description
1 polymer ?
#
loop_
_entity_poly.entity_id
_entity_poly.type
_entity_poly.pdbx_seq_one_letter_code
_entity_poly.pdbx_strand_id
1 'polypeptide(L)'
;MRHISLCCGVEDESSVLTTLTEAIMGHCRPASLRRLKISKAHGIADDDVPEPWPLLFEHVAPLIAFNGLAAISISAFHGTTITDGDCEQLAQAWPAPQLGKLTFDVHGTHATTVTCTLAGVAAFARHCPLLHRINIPFDATIIPTDLPNAQRQLAAGVLARQVEVVAKTFANISDAPGVAQFLSKAFQPKKLEVLHRSFGTAGFEDTEVERRDVLWLQVQSIVSGRH
;
A
#
# COMPACT_ATOMS: atom_id res chain seq x y z
N MET A 1 24.44 -5.80 -1.88
CA MET A 1 23.48 -6.25 -0.85
C MET A 1 22.12 -6.39 -1.53
N ARG A 2 21.46 -7.56 -1.48
CA ARG A 2 20.17 -7.77 -2.19
C ARG A 2 18.94 -7.59 -1.30
N HIS A 3 19.10 -7.74 0.01
CA HIS A 3 18.01 -7.67 0.97
C HIS A 3 18.46 -6.88 2.21
N ILE A 4 17.59 -6.00 2.68
CA ILE A 4 17.71 -5.26 3.93
C ILE A 4 16.42 -5.49 4.72
N SER A 5 16.55 -5.80 6.01
CA SER A 5 15.45 -5.89 6.96
C SER A 5 15.87 -5.20 8.24
N LEU A 6 15.12 -4.18 8.64
CA LEU A 6 15.44 -3.34 9.79
C LEU A 6 14.21 -3.18 10.67
N CYS A 7 14.46 -3.12 11.97
CA CYS A 7 13.45 -2.87 12.99
C CYS A 7 13.84 -1.58 13.72
N CYS A 8 13.05 -0.52 13.56
CA CYS A 8 13.22 0.73 14.29
C CYS A 8 12.76 0.55 15.74
N GLY A 9 13.38 1.27 16.67
CA GLY A 9 13.01 1.30 18.08
C GLY A 9 11.62 1.88 18.31
N VAL A 10 11.10 1.71 19.54
CA VAL A 10 9.77 2.19 19.94
C VAL A 10 9.77 3.72 20.12
N GLU A 11 10.88 4.27 20.59
CA GLU A 11 11.13 5.68 20.88
C GLU A 11 11.74 6.44 19.69
N ASP A 12 11.85 5.81 18.52
CA ASP A 12 12.43 6.45 17.35
C ASP A 12 11.48 7.53 16.79
N GLU A 13 12.05 8.67 16.42
CA GLU A 13 11.33 9.77 15.77
C GLU A 13 11.23 9.61 14.25
N SER A 14 10.34 10.40 13.62
CA SER A 14 10.24 10.53 12.16
C SER A 14 11.57 10.75 11.45
N SER A 15 12.44 11.56 12.06
CA SER A 15 13.79 11.87 11.58
C SER A 15 14.68 10.64 11.43
N VAL A 16 14.47 9.58 12.23
CA VAL A 16 15.23 8.33 12.16
C VAL A 16 14.94 7.59 10.86
N LEU A 17 13.69 7.56 10.42
CA LEU A 17 13.33 6.89 9.17
C LEU A 17 13.92 7.62 7.96
N THR A 18 13.88 8.95 7.95
CA THR A 18 14.55 9.77 6.92
C THR A 18 16.05 9.49 6.88
N THR A 19 16.71 9.58 8.03
CA THR A 19 18.16 9.32 8.15
C THR A 19 18.50 7.90 7.66
N LEU A 20 17.65 6.94 7.99
CA LEU A 20 17.84 5.56 7.57
C LEU A 20 17.70 5.38 6.06
N THR A 21 16.66 5.93 5.44
CA THR A 21 16.47 5.77 3.99
C THR A 21 17.51 6.55 3.19
N GLU A 22 17.99 7.69 3.70
CA GLU A 22 19.16 8.40 3.17
C GLU A 22 20.45 7.57 3.31
N ALA A 23 20.70 6.95 4.47
CA ALA A 23 21.85 6.09 4.66
C ALA A 23 21.81 4.87 3.72
N ILE A 24 20.64 4.27 3.51
CA ILE A 24 20.46 3.20 2.53
C ILE A 24 20.82 3.72 1.13
N MET A 25 20.33 4.90 0.74
CA MET A 25 20.66 5.54 -0.54
C MET A 25 22.18 5.80 -0.70
N GLY A 26 22.85 6.28 0.35
CA GLY A 26 24.29 6.59 0.33
C GLY A 26 25.20 5.36 0.33
N HIS A 27 24.77 4.25 0.93
CA HIS A 27 25.60 3.06 1.13
C HIS A 27 25.23 1.86 0.24
N CYS A 28 24.05 1.84 -0.36
CA CYS A 28 23.60 0.73 -1.20
C CYS A 28 23.66 1.10 -2.68
N ARG A 29 24.15 0.17 -3.52
CA ARG A 29 24.09 0.36 -4.98
C ARG A 29 22.63 0.26 -5.45
N PRO A 30 22.08 1.29 -6.14
CA PRO A 30 20.68 1.33 -6.58
C PRO A 30 20.19 0.08 -7.31
N ALA A 31 21.00 -0.43 -8.25
CA ALA A 31 20.66 -1.59 -9.06
C ALA A 31 20.69 -2.93 -8.29
N SER A 32 21.27 -2.97 -7.09
CA SER A 32 21.55 -4.21 -6.36
C SER A 32 20.52 -4.55 -5.28
N LEU A 33 19.86 -3.55 -4.70
CA LEU A 33 18.85 -3.75 -3.67
C LEU A 33 17.56 -4.27 -4.32
N ARG A 34 17.11 -5.44 -3.88
CA ARG A 34 15.93 -6.14 -4.44
C ARG A 34 14.79 -6.20 -3.43
N ARG A 35 15.08 -6.21 -2.13
CA ARG A 35 14.07 -6.35 -1.08
C ARG A 35 14.39 -5.46 0.10
N LEU A 36 13.48 -4.57 0.45
CA LEU A 36 13.59 -3.71 1.62
C LEU A 36 12.42 -3.98 2.56
N LYS A 37 12.74 -4.25 3.83
CA LYS A 37 11.78 -4.32 4.91
C LYS A 37 12.22 -3.35 6.02
N ILE A 38 11.32 -2.47 6.42
CA ILE A 38 11.47 -1.58 7.56
C ILE A 38 10.22 -1.75 8.41
N SER A 39 10.38 -2.03 9.69
CA SER A 39 9.25 -2.13 10.62
C SER A 39 9.53 -1.32 11.88
N LYS A 40 8.54 -0.64 12.42
CA LYS A 40 8.61 -0.14 13.80
C LYS A 40 8.47 -1.32 14.77
N ALA A 41 9.27 -1.35 15.83
CA ALA A 41 9.06 -2.28 16.94
C ALA A 41 7.73 -1.93 17.62
N HIS A 42 6.90 -2.94 17.87
CA HIS A 42 5.73 -2.74 18.72
C HIS A 42 6.21 -2.56 20.16
N GLY A 43 5.86 -1.43 20.78
CA GLY A 43 6.00 -1.28 22.23
C GLY A 43 5.22 -2.38 22.93
N ILE A 44 5.76 -2.92 24.01
CA ILE A 44 5.01 -3.77 24.92
C ILE A 44 3.98 -2.84 25.56
N ALA A 45 2.71 -3.07 25.26
CA ALA A 45 1.59 -2.20 25.58
C ALA A 45 1.65 -1.60 26.99
N ASP A 46 1.61 -0.27 27.06
CA ASP A 46 0.76 0.43 28.02
C ASP A 46 -0.21 1.28 27.19
N ASP A 47 -1.43 1.47 27.70
CA ASP A 47 -2.59 2.14 27.08
C ASP A 47 -2.37 3.61 26.65
N ASP A 48 -1.12 4.07 26.56
CA ASP A 48 -0.78 5.40 26.09
C ASP A 48 -0.91 5.47 24.57
N VAL A 49 -1.68 6.47 24.14
CA VAL A 49 -1.93 6.81 22.73
C VAL A 49 -0.60 6.79 21.99
N PRO A 50 -0.38 5.83 21.06
CA PRO A 50 0.87 5.76 20.33
C PRO A 50 1.14 7.10 19.68
N GLU A 51 2.28 7.72 20.00
CA GLU A 51 2.65 8.98 19.36
C GLU A 51 2.56 8.80 17.84
N PRO A 52 1.93 9.76 17.14
CA PRO A 52 1.72 9.66 15.72
C PRO A 52 3.09 9.69 15.04
N TRP A 53 3.57 8.52 14.62
CA TRP A 53 4.70 8.38 13.73
C TRP A 53 4.18 8.07 12.32
N PRO A 54 3.77 9.11 11.56
CA PRO A 54 3.17 8.91 10.25
C PRO A 54 4.21 8.50 9.22
N LEU A 55 3.80 7.68 8.27
CA LEU A 55 4.58 7.42 7.06
C LEU A 55 4.34 8.55 6.06
N LEU A 56 5.37 9.37 5.84
CA LEU A 56 5.36 10.51 4.91
C LEU A 56 6.09 10.16 3.61
N PHE A 57 5.84 10.92 2.54
CA PHE A 57 6.53 10.71 1.27
C PHE A 57 8.05 10.92 1.38
N GLU A 58 8.49 11.89 2.18
CA GLU A 58 9.92 12.16 2.42
C GLU A 58 10.69 10.94 2.98
N HIS A 59 10.02 10.08 3.73
CA HIS A 59 10.61 8.84 4.24
C HIS A 59 10.92 7.84 3.12
N VAL A 60 10.07 7.82 2.08
CA VAL A 60 10.17 6.85 0.97
C VAL A 60 10.84 7.44 -0.27
N ALA A 61 10.92 8.76 -0.39
CA ALA A 61 11.50 9.45 -1.54
C ALA A 61 12.95 9.03 -1.83
N PRO A 62 13.87 8.84 -0.84
CA PRO A 62 15.22 8.33 -1.12
C PRO A 62 15.22 6.93 -1.76
N LEU A 63 14.16 6.16 -1.56
CA LEU A 63 14.04 4.80 -2.09
C LEU A 63 13.68 4.77 -3.59
N ILE A 64 13.28 5.89 -4.18
CA ILE A 64 13.01 6.05 -5.62
C ILE A 64 14.26 5.73 -6.46
N ALA A 65 15.46 5.99 -5.94
CA ALA A 65 16.70 5.69 -6.65
C ALA A 65 16.85 4.18 -6.96
N PHE A 66 16.24 3.29 -6.17
CA PHE A 66 16.41 1.84 -6.30
C PHE A 66 15.44 1.22 -7.32
N ASN A 67 15.71 1.44 -8.61
CA ASN A 67 15.00 0.83 -9.74
C ASN A 67 15.01 -0.71 -9.76
N GLY A 68 15.83 -1.33 -8.92
CA GLY A 68 15.96 -2.76 -8.76
C GLY A 68 15.03 -3.39 -7.73
N LEU A 69 14.15 -2.63 -7.09
CA LEU A 69 13.30 -3.16 -6.02
C LEU A 69 12.24 -4.12 -6.55
N ALA A 70 12.20 -5.30 -5.93
CA ALA A 70 11.23 -6.35 -6.19
C ALA A 70 10.19 -6.50 -5.07
N ALA A 71 10.55 -6.11 -3.84
CA ALA A 71 9.62 -6.05 -2.73
C ALA A 71 9.97 -4.92 -1.76
N ILE A 72 8.97 -4.14 -1.36
CA ILE A 72 9.08 -3.09 -0.35
C ILE A 72 8.03 -3.37 0.72
N SER A 73 8.45 -3.33 1.98
CA SER A 73 7.57 -3.46 3.13
C SER A 73 7.97 -2.44 4.20
N ILE A 74 7.14 -1.45 4.43
CA ILE A 74 7.29 -0.47 5.50
C ILE A 74 6.06 -0.64 6.39
N SER A 75 6.24 -1.02 7.66
CA SER A 75 5.13 -1.50 8.49
C SER A 75 5.16 -1.02 9.94
N ALA A 76 3.98 -1.09 10.58
CA ALA A 76 3.77 -0.71 11.98
C ALA A 76 3.91 0.80 12.26
N PHE A 77 3.57 1.64 11.26
CA PHE A 77 3.50 3.09 11.40
C PHE A 77 2.06 3.54 11.69
N HIS A 78 1.88 4.76 12.20
CA HIS A 78 0.56 5.30 12.56
C HIS A 78 0.24 6.57 11.76
N GLY A 79 -0.72 6.47 10.84
CA GLY A 79 -1.07 7.54 9.91
C GLY A 79 -0.13 7.65 8.70
N THR A 80 -0.65 8.27 7.64
CA THR A 80 0.13 8.59 6.44
C THR A 80 -0.50 9.79 5.74
N THR A 81 0.32 10.59 5.06
CA THR A 81 -0.12 11.68 4.19
C THR A 81 0.32 11.44 2.75
N ILE A 82 0.64 10.19 2.39
CA ILE A 82 0.98 9.82 1.02
C ILE A 82 -0.25 10.03 0.13
N THR A 83 -0.10 10.87 -0.88
CA THR A 83 -1.16 11.26 -1.81
C THR A 83 -1.17 10.40 -3.08
N ASP A 84 -2.18 10.57 -3.93
CA ASP A 84 -2.21 9.95 -5.26
C ASP A 84 -1.01 10.35 -6.14
N GLY A 85 -0.57 11.62 -6.04
CA GLY A 85 0.60 12.13 -6.76
C GLY A 85 1.91 11.51 -6.28
N ASP A 86 2.02 11.22 -4.99
CA ASP A 86 3.15 10.48 -4.42
C ASP A 86 3.14 9.03 -4.91
N CYS A 87 1.99 8.35 -4.88
CA CYS A 87 1.84 7.01 -5.43
C CYS A 87 2.22 6.93 -6.92
N GLU A 88 1.83 7.93 -7.72
CA GLU A 88 2.22 8.02 -9.13
C GLU A 88 3.73 8.14 -9.30
N GLN A 89 4.39 9.00 -8.52
CA GLN A 89 5.85 9.13 -8.54
C GLN A 89 6.55 7.83 -8.13
N LEU A 90 6.09 7.18 -7.06
CA LEU A 90 6.63 5.90 -6.60
C LEU A 90 6.45 4.79 -7.63
N ALA A 91 5.27 4.72 -8.25
CA ALA A 91 4.96 3.72 -9.28
C ALA A 91 5.84 3.91 -10.54
N GLN A 92 6.08 5.15 -10.95
CA GLN A 92 6.97 5.49 -12.08
C GLN A 92 8.46 5.25 -11.76
N ALA A 93 8.87 5.41 -10.50
CA ALA A 93 10.23 5.20 -10.00
C ALA A 93 10.61 3.73 -9.81
N TRP A 94 9.62 2.89 -9.49
CA TRP A 94 9.77 1.44 -9.37
C TRP A 94 9.06 0.69 -10.51
N PRO A 95 9.28 1.07 -11.78
CA PRO A 95 8.56 0.47 -12.87
C PRO A 95 9.06 -0.97 -13.10
N ALA A 96 8.33 -1.69 -13.96
CA ALA A 96 8.71 -3.02 -14.43
C ALA A 96 10.20 -3.11 -14.81
N PRO A 97 10.85 -4.29 -14.63
CA PRO A 97 10.22 -5.61 -14.50
C PRO A 97 10.42 -6.27 -13.12
N GLN A 98 10.44 -5.52 -12.00
CA GLN A 98 10.86 -6.14 -10.73
C GLN A 98 9.84 -6.06 -9.60
N LEU A 99 9.14 -4.94 -9.42
CA LEU A 99 8.27 -4.76 -8.27
C LEU A 99 7.10 -5.76 -8.30
N GLY A 100 7.12 -6.70 -7.36
CA GLY A 100 6.10 -7.71 -7.18
C GLY A 100 5.26 -7.50 -5.93
N LYS A 101 5.82 -6.87 -4.89
CA LYS A 101 5.14 -6.64 -3.61
C LYS A 101 5.38 -5.23 -3.11
N LEU A 102 4.30 -4.53 -2.78
CA LEU A 102 4.35 -3.24 -2.11
C LEU A 102 3.48 -3.30 -0.86
N THR A 103 4.08 -3.02 0.29
CA THR A 103 3.38 -2.94 1.56
C THR A 103 3.78 -1.65 2.28
N PHE A 104 2.84 -0.73 2.45
CA PHE A 104 2.83 0.32 3.44
C PHE A 104 1.77 -0.04 4.47
N ASP A 105 2.19 -0.77 5.49
CA ASP A 105 1.33 -1.18 6.59
C ASP A 105 1.31 -0.08 7.64
N VAL A 106 0.29 0.76 7.53
CA VAL A 106 0.03 1.89 8.39
C VAL A 106 -1.30 1.67 9.10
N HIS A 107 -1.32 1.92 10.41
CA HIS A 107 -2.52 1.93 11.23
C HIS A 107 -3.13 3.33 11.16
N GLY A 108 -4.41 3.43 10.79
CA GLY A 108 -5.14 4.69 10.87
C GLY A 108 -5.52 5.01 12.32
N THR A 109 -5.57 6.29 12.65
CA THR A 109 -6.31 6.82 13.80
C THR A 109 -7.49 7.65 13.29
N HIS A 110 -8.49 7.93 14.12
CA HIS A 110 -9.63 8.80 13.74
C HIS A 110 -9.17 10.18 13.22
N ALA A 111 -8.00 10.66 13.66
CA ALA A 111 -7.45 11.94 13.26
C ALA A 111 -6.67 11.90 11.94
N THR A 112 -6.21 10.74 11.48
CA THR A 112 -5.38 10.64 10.27
C THR A 112 -6.25 10.42 9.04
N THR A 113 -6.37 11.46 8.22
CA THR A 113 -7.03 11.39 6.91
C THR A 113 -6.12 10.65 5.93
N VAL A 114 -6.59 9.53 5.38
CA VAL A 114 -5.89 8.86 4.29
C VAL A 114 -6.07 9.69 3.02
N THR A 115 -4.97 10.19 2.46
CA THR A 115 -4.98 11.07 1.28
C THR A 115 -4.89 10.33 -0.05
N CYS A 116 -4.38 9.10 -0.05
CA CYS A 116 -4.36 8.23 -1.22
C CYS A 116 -5.77 7.71 -1.49
N THR A 117 -6.17 7.65 -2.76
CA THR A 117 -7.44 7.09 -3.22
C THR A 117 -7.22 5.87 -4.10
N LEU A 118 -8.29 5.35 -4.69
CA LEU A 118 -8.20 4.35 -5.76
C LEU A 118 -7.34 4.79 -6.95
N ALA A 119 -7.16 6.09 -7.19
CA ALA A 119 -6.28 6.59 -8.24
C ALA A 119 -4.80 6.25 -7.95
N GLY A 120 -4.33 6.45 -6.72
CA GLY A 120 -2.99 6.09 -6.29
C GLY A 120 -2.73 4.59 -6.38
N VAL A 121 -3.71 3.77 -5.99
CA VAL A 121 -3.64 2.30 -6.18
C VAL A 121 -3.51 1.93 -7.66
N ALA A 122 -4.29 2.58 -8.54
CA ALA A 122 -4.26 2.33 -9.97
C ALA A 122 -2.95 2.78 -10.65
N ALA A 123 -2.23 3.76 -10.09
CA ALA A 123 -0.91 4.14 -10.59
C ALA A 123 0.07 2.96 -10.55
N PHE A 124 0.06 2.16 -9.48
CA PHE A 124 0.88 0.94 -9.39
C PHE A 124 0.42 -0.14 -10.38
N ALA A 125 -0.89 -0.28 -10.62
CA ALA A 125 -1.38 -1.20 -11.65
C ALA A 125 -0.88 -0.81 -13.06
N ARG A 126 -0.76 0.50 -13.31
CA ARG A 126 -0.29 1.06 -14.59
C ARG A 126 1.20 0.86 -14.83
N HIS A 127 2.03 1.16 -13.85
CA HIS A 127 3.49 1.18 -14.00
C HIS A 127 4.21 -0.09 -13.52
N CYS A 128 3.55 -0.89 -12.66
CA CYS A 128 4.10 -2.10 -12.05
C CYS A 128 3.32 -3.36 -12.48
N PRO A 129 3.42 -3.81 -13.74
CA PRO A 129 2.65 -4.94 -14.28
C PRO A 129 2.98 -6.30 -13.64
N LEU A 130 4.05 -6.38 -12.87
CA LEU A 130 4.46 -7.58 -12.14
C LEU A 130 3.96 -7.63 -10.70
N LEU A 131 3.30 -6.56 -10.23
CA LEU A 131 2.76 -6.45 -8.89
C LEU A 131 1.71 -7.54 -8.70
N HIS A 132 1.92 -8.38 -7.69
CA HIS A 132 0.98 -9.44 -7.29
C HIS A 132 0.48 -9.24 -5.86
N ARG A 133 1.01 -8.23 -5.15
CA ARG A 133 0.51 -7.83 -3.85
C ARG A 133 0.69 -6.33 -3.63
N ILE A 134 -0.40 -5.65 -3.29
CA ILE A 134 -0.41 -4.26 -2.86
C ILE A 134 -1.17 -4.14 -1.54
N ASN A 135 -0.54 -3.52 -0.55
CA ASN A 135 -1.11 -3.22 0.75
C ASN A 135 -0.68 -1.80 1.10
N ILE A 136 -1.45 -0.81 0.70
CA ILE A 136 -1.24 0.60 1.06
C ILE A 136 -2.55 1.12 1.65
N PRO A 137 -2.53 2.15 2.52
CA PRO A 137 -3.75 2.81 2.95
C PRO A 137 -4.32 3.60 1.78
N PHE A 138 -5.62 3.47 1.52
CA PHE A 138 -6.32 4.29 0.53
C PHE A 138 -7.79 4.50 0.93
N ASP A 139 -8.37 5.59 0.47
CA ASP A 139 -9.78 5.89 0.55
C ASP A 139 -10.48 5.42 -0.74
N ALA A 140 -11.50 4.58 -0.61
CA ALA A 140 -12.28 4.02 -1.71
C ALA A 140 -13.67 4.66 -1.85
N THR A 141 -13.93 5.80 -1.19
CA THR A 141 -15.18 6.55 -1.34
C THR A 141 -15.25 7.32 -2.67
N ILE A 142 -14.09 7.62 -3.25
CA ILE A 142 -13.96 8.28 -4.56
C ILE A 142 -13.47 7.25 -5.57
N ILE A 143 -14.32 6.92 -6.53
CA ILE A 143 -14.00 6.01 -7.63
C ILE A 143 -13.66 6.85 -8.87
N PRO A 144 -12.41 6.77 -9.38
CA PRO A 144 -12.04 7.50 -10.58
C PRO A 144 -12.87 7.04 -11.79
N THR A 145 -13.40 8.00 -12.55
CA THR A 145 -14.11 7.75 -13.81
C THR A 145 -13.17 7.33 -14.91
N ASP A 146 -11.97 7.92 -14.92
CA ASP A 146 -10.96 7.69 -15.93
C ASP A 146 -10.06 6.58 -15.42
N LEU A 147 -10.36 5.36 -15.86
CA LEU A 147 -9.34 4.33 -15.89
C LEU A 147 -8.47 4.65 -17.11
N PRO A 148 -7.23 5.16 -16.95
CA PRO A 148 -6.32 5.15 -18.07
C PRO A 148 -6.29 3.71 -18.52
N ASN A 149 -6.64 3.47 -19.78
CA ASN A 149 -6.54 2.16 -20.39
C ASN A 149 -5.18 1.64 -19.98
N ALA A 150 -5.15 0.67 -19.07
CA ALA A 150 -3.99 -0.16 -18.86
C ALA A 150 -3.92 -0.99 -20.15
N GLN A 151 -3.54 -0.33 -21.25
CA GLN A 151 -2.90 -0.95 -22.37
C GLN A 151 -1.64 -1.52 -21.75
N ARG A 152 -1.79 -2.74 -21.21
CA ARG A 152 -0.67 -3.58 -20.95
C ARG A 152 0.14 -3.51 -22.23
N GLN A 153 1.31 -2.91 -22.16
CA GLN A 153 2.42 -3.39 -22.94
C GLN A 153 2.59 -4.85 -22.49
N LEU A 154 1.77 -5.73 -23.07
CA LEU A 154 1.91 -7.16 -23.07
C LEU A 154 3.23 -7.40 -23.79
N ALA A 155 4.34 -7.22 -23.08
CA ALA A 155 5.53 -7.98 -23.37
C ALA A 155 5.08 -9.44 -23.29
N ALA A 156 4.94 -10.04 -24.47
CA ALA A 156 4.36 -11.34 -24.69
C ALA A 156 4.88 -12.36 -23.65
N GLY A 157 4.01 -12.82 -22.76
CA GLY A 157 4.30 -14.00 -21.93
C GLY A 157 3.99 -13.91 -20.43
N VAL A 158 3.84 -12.74 -19.82
CA VAL A 158 3.56 -12.67 -18.36
C VAL A 158 2.05 -12.57 -18.07
N LEU A 159 1.29 -13.52 -18.61
CA LEU A 159 -0.18 -13.51 -18.64
C LEU A 159 -0.85 -14.26 -17.48
N ALA A 160 -0.17 -14.48 -16.36
CA ALA A 160 -0.76 -15.24 -15.25
C ALA A 160 -0.26 -14.80 -13.89
N ARG A 161 -0.83 -13.72 -13.34
CA ARG A 161 -0.60 -13.39 -11.93
C ARG A 161 -1.92 -13.15 -11.22
N GLN A 162 -2.04 -13.80 -10.06
CA GLN A 162 -2.99 -13.44 -9.03
C GLN A 162 -2.51 -12.13 -8.43
N VAL A 163 -3.40 -11.16 -8.28
CA VAL A 163 -3.11 -9.89 -7.60
C VAL A 163 -3.89 -9.86 -6.31
N GLU A 164 -3.19 -9.63 -5.21
CA GLU A 164 -3.77 -9.42 -3.88
C GLU A 164 -3.78 -7.91 -3.60
N VAL A 165 -4.97 -7.33 -3.45
CA VAL A 165 -5.17 -5.97 -2.94
C VAL A 165 -5.62 -6.09 -1.49
N VAL A 166 -4.82 -5.58 -0.57
CA VAL A 166 -5.15 -5.61 0.86
C VAL A 166 -5.81 -4.29 1.23
N ALA A 167 -7.08 -4.36 1.61
CA ALA A 167 -7.82 -3.27 2.23
C ALA A 167 -7.84 -3.47 3.75
N LYS A 168 -7.56 -2.43 4.52
CA LYS A 168 -7.61 -2.48 6.00
C LYS A 168 -8.85 -1.76 6.52
N THR A 169 -9.16 -1.87 7.81
CA THR A 169 -10.32 -1.22 8.47
C THR A 169 -10.51 0.25 8.10
N PHE A 170 -9.40 0.96 7.86
CA PHE A 170 -9.40 2.40 7.56
C PHE A 170 -9.58 2.73 6.08
N ALA A 171 -9.73 1.73 5.21
CA ALA A 171 -10.07 1.97 3.82
C ALA A 171 -11.56 2.32 3.72
N ASN A 172 -11.87 3.62 3.78
CA ASN A 172 -13.24 4.10 3.68
C ASN A 172 -13.88 3.62 2.37
N ILE A 173 -15.16 3.24 2.42
CA ILE A 173 -15.88 2.75 1.25
C ILE A 173 -17.37 3.12 1.33
N SER A 174 -17.92 3.50 0.17
CA SER A 174 -19.32 3.86 -0.01
C SER A 174 -20.03 3.02 -1.09
N ASP A 175 -19.31 2.52 -2.09
CA ASP A 175 -19.86 1.77 -3.23
C ASP A 175 -19.04 0.50 -3.52
N ALA A 176 -19.43 -0.61 -2.90
CA ALA A 176 -18.74 -1.89 -3.10
C ALA A 176 -18.75 -2.38 -4.57
N PRO A 177 -19.89 -2.37 -5.30
CA PRO A 177 -19.89 -2.72 -6.73
C PRO A 177 -18.96 -1.87 -7.59
N GLY A 178 -18.97 -0.55 -7.41
CA GLY A 178 -18.11 0.36 -8.18
C GLY A 178 -16.63 0.14 -7.89
N VAL A 179 -16.26 -0.02 -6.61
CA VAL A 179 -14.87 -0.35 -6.20
C VAL A 179 -14.42 -1.69 -6.80
N ALA A 180 -15.26 -2.72 -6.72
CA ALA A 180 -14.95 -4.04 -7.29
C ALA A 180 -14.74 -3.98 -8.81
N GLN A 181 -15.60 -3.24 -9.52
CA GLN A 181 -15.48 -3.04 -10.96
C GLN A 181 -14.19 -2.28 -11.30
N PHE A 182 -13.88 -1.22 -10.55
CA PHE A 182 -12.67 -0.42 -10.73
C PHE A 182 -11.41 -1.26 -10.55
N LEU A 183 -11.27 -1.96 -9.42
CA LEU A 183 -10.09 -2.79 -9.13
C LEU A 183 -9.91 -3.91 -10.18
N SER A 184 -11.01 -4.53 -10.61
CA SER A 184 -10.98 -5.55 -11.66
C SER A 184 -10.46 -5.00 -12.98
N LYS A 185 -10.91 -3.80 -13.37
CA LYS A 185 -10.44 -3.13 -14.60
C LYS A 185 -9.01 -2.60 -14.49
N ALA A 186 -8.59 -2.12 -13.31
CA ALA A 186 -7.26 -1.55 -13.09
C ALA A 186 -6.17 -2.62 -13.17
N PHE A 187 -6.34 -3.74 -12.47
CA PHE A 187 -5.31 -4.79 -12.41
C PHE A 187 -5.46 -5.85 -13.53
N GLN A 188 -6.66 -6.01 -14.08
CA GLN A 188 -7.03 -7.03 -15.09
C GLN A 188 -6.43 -8.43 -14.82
N PRO A 189 -6.38 -8.94 -13.57
CA PRO A 189 -5.63 -10.15 -13.29
C PRO A 189 -6.43 -11.38 -13.73
N LYS A 190 -5.74 -12.54 -13.82
CA LYS A 190 -6.46 -13.83 -13.94
C LYS A 190 -7.28 -14.15 -12.69
N LYS A 191 -6.81 -13.64 -11.55
CA LYS A 191 -7.46 -13.75 -10.24
C LYS A 191 -7.14 -12.51 -9.43
N LEU A 192 -8.16 -11.77 -9.01
CA LEU A 192 -8.01 -10.67 -8.07
C LEU A 192 -8.50 -11.18 -6.71
N GLU A 193 -7.77 -10.87 -5.66
CA GLU A 193 -8.15 -11.17 -4.29
C GLU A 193 -8.11 -9.88 -3.50
N VAL A 194 -9.25 -9.51 -2.91
CA VAL A 194 -9.32 -8.38 -2.00
C VAL A 194 -9.35 -8.94 -0.59
N LEU A 195 -8.30 -8.68 0.18
CA LEU A 195 -8.25 -9.08 1.58
C LEU A 195 -8.65 -7.91 2.45
N HIS A 196 -9.77 -8.06 3.15
CA HIS A 196 -10.12 -7.15 4.24
C HIS A 196 -9.48 -7.64 5.54
N ARG A 197 -8.76 -6.77 6.24
CA ARG A 197 -8.20 -7.09 7.56
C ARG A 197 -8.60 -6.02 8.56
N SER A 198 -9.43 -6.43 9.53
CA SER A 198 -9.82 -5.56 10.62
C SER A 198 -8.78 -5.60 11.76
N PHE A 199 -8.29 -4.44 12.20
CA PHE A 199 -7.37 -4.31 13.33
C PHE A 199 -7.82 -3.17 14.23
N GLY A 200 -7.98 -3.43 15.53
CA GLY A 200 -8.14 -2.44 16.61
C GLY A 200 -9.14 -1.30 16.31
N THR A 201 -10.34 -1.36 16.86
CA THR A 201 -11.40 -0.36 16.65
C THR A 201 -11.22 0.92 17.47
N ALA A 202 -10.03 1.17 18.02
CA ALA A 202 -9.78 2.30 18.92
C ALA A 202 -10.17 3.62 18.24
N GLY A 203 -11.26 4.24 18.72
CA GLY A 203 -11.79 5.50 18.21
C GLY A 203 -12.81 5.40 17.07
N PHE A 204 -13.29 4.21 16.69
CA PHE A 204 -14.40 4.05 15.75
C PHE A 204 -15.66 3.57 16.47
N GLU A 205 -16.81 4.11 16.07
CA GLU A 205 -18.10 3.52 16.44
C GLU A 205 -18.20 2.12 15.83
N ASP A 206 -18.55 1.11 16.64
CA ASP A 206 -18.65 -0.28 16.21
C ASP A 206 -19.51 -0.43 14.94
N THR A 207 -20.58 0.36 14.82
CA THR A 207 -21.48 0.37 13.67
C THR A 207 -20.81 0.81 12.36
N GLU A 208 -19.86 1.75 12.39
CA GLU A 208 -19.13 2.18 11.19
C GLU A 208 -18.09 1.14 10.76
N VAL A 209 -17.45 0.47 11.72
CA VAL A 209 -16.55 -0.67 11.44
C VAL A 209 -17.33 -1.80 10.78
N GLU A 210 -18.44 -2.22 11.38
CA GLU A 210 -19.32 -3.26 10.83
C GLU A 210 -19.80 -2.91 9.42
N ARG A 211 -20.21 -1.66 9.19
CA ARG A 211 -20.65 -1.20 7.86
C ARG A 211 -19.54 -1.37 6.81
N ARG A 212 -18.29 -1.00 7.14
CA ARG A 212 -17.14 -1.15 6.24
C ARG A 212 -16.77 -2.60 6.00
N ASP A 213 -16.79 -3.42 7.05
CA ASP A 213 -16.52 -4.86 6.96
C ASP A 213 -17.50 -5.52 5.98
N VAL A 214 -18.79 -5.22 6.09
CA VAL A 214 -19.82 -5.70 5.15
C VAL A 214 -19.53 -5.28 3.71
N LEU A 215 -19.19 -4.02 3.47
CA LEU A 215 -18.90 -3.52 2.11
C LEU A 215 -17.64 -4.15 1.53
N TRP A 216 -16.57 -4.31 2.30
CA TRP A 216 -15.34 -4.95 1.82
C TRP A 216 -15.50 -6.45 1.59
N LEU A 217 -16.30 -7.14 2.41
CA LEU A 217 -16.70 -8.53 2.15
C LEU A 217 -17.51 -8.65 0.85
N GLN A 218 -18.37 -7.68 0.57
CA GLN A 218 -19.10 -7.60 -0.70
C GLN A 218 -18.13 -7.41 -1.89
N VAL A 219 -17.16 -6.50 -1.79
CA VAL A 219 -16.10 -6.35 -2.81
C VAL A 219 -15.38 -7.69 -3.03
N GLN A 220 -14.97 -8.36 -1.96
CA GLN A 220 -14.28 -9.65 -2.04
C GLN A 220 -15.14 -10.73 -2.74
N SER A 221 -16.43 -10.80 -2.45
CA SER A 221 -17.38 -11.73 -3.09
C SER A 221 -17.50 -11.44 -4.60
N ILE A 222 -17.74 -10.18 -4.99
CA ILE A 222 -17.89 -9.76 -6.39
C ILE A 222 -16.62 -10.10 -7.18
N VAL A 223 -15.47 -9.73 -6.63
CA VAL A 223 -14.17 -9.91 -7.28
C VAL A 223 -13.78 -11.40 -7.39
N SER A 224 -14.13 -12.22 -6.40
CA SER A 224 -13.81 -13.65 -6.40
C SER A 224 -14.76 -14.50 -7.26
N GLY A 225 -15.86 -13.92 -7.77
CA GLY A 225 -16.90 -14.64 -8.50
C GLY A 225 -17.65 -15.67 -7.63
N ARG A 226 -17.62 -15.52 -6.30
CA ARG A 226 -18.40 -16.35 -5.37
C ARG A 226 -19.73 -15.65 -5.12
N HIS A 227 -20.75 -16.05 -5.86
CA HIS A 227 -22.16 -15.72 -5.61
C HIS A 227 -22.82 -16.79 -4.74
#